data_AF-A0A4P5UVD8-F1
#
_entry.id   AF-A0A4P5UVD8-F1
#
_cell.length_a   1.000
_cell.length_b   1.000
_cell.length_c   1.000
_cell.angle_alpha   90.00
_cell.angle_beta   90.00
_cell.angle_gamma   90.00
#
_symmetry.space_group_name_H-M   'P 1'
#
loop_
_entity.id
_entity.type
_entity.pdbx_description
1 polymer ?
#
loop_
_entity_poly.entity_id
_entity_poly.type
_entity_poly.pdbx_seq_one_letter_code
_entity_poly.pdbx_strand_id
1 'polypeptide(L)'
;MRFLFAICAFYSFAFITIHAQNTSTILLKGIIRDIQSGAAVGTDYEITDEAGNIVANAKSHPKTGMYSAALKPGASYTILFNGFDIVKSRQNIVLEPAEKYQEITKDFTVQKLYTGMELYSIKAFEYTGNTLSPESIQALNDIKEMLKKNRNLSIKITLLPDITPPPVHIAAPVIKSKKKGKNEVPVPVASPIQNQNVRNEIDPTLTASRVDAIKSIFTGVKNLDSKLKLQTENRNDPKHDALKNTLIISVGEVKSLFE
;
A
#
# COMPACT_ATOMS: atom_id res chain seq x y z
N MET A 1 -58.21 63.21 -48.18
CA MET A 1 -56.93 63.11 -48.90
C MET A 1 -55.81 63.00 -47.87
N ARG A 2 -54.91 62.00 -48.04
CA ARG A 2 -53.52 61.93 -47.48
C ARG A 2 -53.44 61.63 -45.96
N PHE A 3 -52.60 60.75 -45.41
CA PHE A 3 -51.62 59.72 -45.81
C PHE A 3 -51.40 58.93 -44.49
N LEU A 4 -51.65 57.62 -44.44
CA LEU A 4 -50.64 56.56 -44.31
C LEU A 4 -49.51 56.83 -43.29
N PHE A 5 -49.48 56.08 -42.17
CA PHE A 5 -48.25 55.49 -41.62
C PHE A 5 -48.61 54.31 -40.71
N ALA A 6 -48.47 53.11 -41.28
CA ALA A 6 -48.25 51.87 -40.55
C ALA A 6 -46.81 51.85 -40.04
N ILE A 7 -46.52 51.10 -38.97
CA ILE A 7 -45.57 49.99 -38.98
C ILE A 7 -45.52 49.33 -37.59
N CYS A 8 -45.62 48.01 -37.65
CA CYS A 8 -45.76 47.04 -36.59
C CYS A 8 -44.62 47.08 -35.56
N ALA A 9 -44.96 47.21 -34.28
CA ALA A 9 -44.07 46.80 -33.19
C ALA A 9 -44.10 45.27 -33.09
N PHE A 10 -43.23 44.61 -33.87
CA PHE A 10 -43.01 43.17 -33.81
C PHE A 10 -42.22 42.86 -32.53
N TYR A 11 -42.92 42.58 -31.43
CA TYR A 11 -42.32 42.02 -30.23
C TYR A 11 -41.94 40.56 -30.52
N SER A 12 -40.73 40.35 -31.04
CA SER A 12 -40.12 39.02 -31.12
C SER A 12 -39.82 38.54 -29.70
N PHE A 13 -40.76 37.81 -29.11
CA PHE A 13 -40.51 37.00 -27.91
C PHE A 13 -39.54 35.89 -28.34
N ALA A 14 -38.25 36.11 -28.17
CA ALA A 14 -37.26 35.07 -28.30
C ALA A 14 -37.54 34.04 -27.20
N PHE A 15 -38.11 32.90 -27.58
CA PHE A 15 -38.15 31.72 -26.71
C PHE A 15 -36.70 31.28 -26.50
N ILE A 16 -36.11 31.73 -25.40
CA ILE A 16 -34.84 31.20 -24.91
C ILE A 16 -35.16 29.78 -24.45
N THR A 17 -34.88 28.80 -25.30
CA THR A 17 -34.87 27.39 -24.90
C THR A 17 -33.77 27.20 -23.86
N ILE A 18 -34.15 27.32 -22.59
CA ILE A 18 -33.32 26.91 -21.46
C ILE A 18 -33.21 25.39 -21.56
N HIS A 19 -32.15 24.91 -22.19
CA HIS A 19 -31.76 23.51 -22.08
C HIS A 19 -31.27 23.33 -20.65
N ALA A 20 -32.15 22.89 -19.75
CA ALA A 20 -31.72 22.26 -18.52
C ALA A 20 -30.89 21.05 -18.94
N GLN A 21 -29.56 21.15 -18.82
CA GLN A 21 -28.73 19.97 -18.94
C GLN A 21 -29.12 19.06 -17.77
N ASN A 22 -29.93 18.05 -18.06
CA ASN A 22 -30.23 16.98 -17.13
C ASN A 22 -28.93 16.23 -16.88
N THR A 23 -28.07 16.76 -16.01
CA THR A 23 -26.90 16.06 -15.51
C THR A 23 -27.42 14.98 -14.56
N SER A 24 -27.76 13.83 -15.13
CA SER A 24 -28.05 12.65 -14.36
C SER A 24 -26.91 12.40 -13.37
N THR A 25 -27.28 12.09 -12.14
CA THR A 25 -26.35 11.97 -11.01
C THR A 25 -26.63 10.68 -10.29
N ILE A 26 -25.58 9.93 -9.99
CA ILE A 26 -25.66 8.74 -9.15
C ILE A 26 -25.21 9.12 -7.75
N LEU A 27 -26.05 8.83 -6.75
CA LEU A 27 -25.62 8.83 -5.35
C LEU A 27 -25.05 7.45 -5.02
N LEU A 28 -23.73 7.34 -4.99
CA LEU A 28 -23.06 6.18 -4.43
C LEU A 28 -23.08 6.29 -2.91
N LYS A 29 -23.61 5.29 -2.21
CA LYS A 29 -23.64 5.25 -0.74
C LYS A 29 -23.40 3.84 -0.23
N GLY A 30 -23.11 3.71 1.06
CA GLY A 30 -22.97 2.41 1.70
C GLY A 30 -22.30 2.51 3.05
N ILE A 31 -21.76 1.40 3.53
CA ILE A 31 -21.06 1.28 4.80
C ILE A 31 -19.62 0.83 4.55
N ILE A 32 -18.69 1.51 5.22
CA ILE A 32 -17.28 1.11 5.28
C ILE A 32 -17.05 0.34 6.58
N ARG A 33 -16.47 -0.86 6.46
CA ARG A 33 -16.20 -1.77 7.59
C ARG A 33 -14.71 -2.11 7.68
N ASP A 34 -14.26 -2.41 8.88
CA ASP A 34 -12.98 -3.08 9.09
C ASP A 34 -13.08 -4.53 8.60
N ILE A 35 -12.14 -4.96 7.76
CA ILE A 35 -12.12 -6.31 7.20
C ILE A 35 -11.90 -7.38 8.28
N GLN A 36 -11.21 -7.06 9.37
CA GLN A 36 -10.90 -8.04 10.41
C GLN A 36 -12.05 -8.20 11.42
N SER A 37 -12.57 -7.10 11.96
CA SER A 37 -13.64 -7.15 12.97
C SER A 37 -15.06 -7.13 12.38
N GLY A 38 -15.23 -6.69 11.12
CA GLY A 38 -16.54 -6.41 10.52
C GLY A 38 -17.23 -5.16 11.07
N ALA A 39 -16.61 -4.49 12.04
CA ALA A 39 -17.15 -3.28 12.67
C ALA A 39 -17.17 -2.13 11.66
N ALA A 40 -18.15 -1.23 11.80
CA ALA A 40 -18.21 -0.05 10.96
C ALA A 40 -17.09 0.93 11.34
N VAL A 41 -16.49 1.60 10.35
CA VAL A 41 -15.30 2.42 10.53
C VAL A 41 -15.44 3.79 9.88
N GLY A 42 -15.02 4.82 10.63
CA GLY A 42 -14.74 6.15 10.10
C GLY A 42 -13.40 6.17 9.39
N THR A 43 -13.41 6.48 8.09
CA THR A 43 -12.21 6.67 7.28
C THR A 43 -12.40 7.89 6.40
N ASP A 44 -11.30 8.56 6.09
CA ASP A 44 -11.27 9.57 5.04
C ASP A 44 -11.26 8.83 3.69
N TYR A 45 -11.96 9.38 2.70
CA TYR A 45 -12.01 8.83 1.34
C TYR A 45 -11.96 9.94 0.30
N GLU A 46 -11.24 9.65 -0.78
CA GLU A 46 -11.09 10.51 -1.94
C GLU A 46 -11.48 9.73 -3.19
N ILE A 47 -12.32 10.31 -4.04
CA ILE A 47 -12.76 9.70 -5.29
C ILE A 47 -12.18 10.50 -6.44
N THR A 48 -11.47 9.83 -7.34
CA THR A 48 -10.91 10.42 -8.56
C THR A 48 -11.57 9.84 -9.80
N ASP A 49 -11.81 10.68 -10.79
CA ASP A 49 -12.24 10.24 -12.13
C ASP A 49 -11.09 9.63 -12.95
N GLU A 50 -11.38 9.15 -14.15
CA GLU A 50 -10.38 8.59 -15.08
C GLU A 50 -9.30 9.60 -15.51
N ALA A 51 -9.61 10.90 -15.46
CA ALA A 51 -8.66 11.96 -15.74
C ALA A 51 -7.77 12.31 -14.52
N GLY A 52 -8.00 11.66 -13.37
CA GLY A 52 -7.26 11.87 -12.13
C GLY A 52 -7.75 13.07 -11.32
N ASN A 53 -8.88 13.70 -11.67
CA ASN A 53 -9.45 14.81 -10.92
C ASN A 53 -10.18 14.29 -9.69
N ILE A 54 -9.98 14.94 -8.55
CA ILE A 54 -10.74 14.66 -7.33
C ILE A 54 -12.16 15.18 -7.52
N VAL A 55 -13.13 14.26 -7.57
CA VAL A 55 -14.56 14.56 -7.72
C VAL A 55 -15.33 14.48 -6.40
N ALA A 56 -14.77 13.81 -5.40
CA ALA A 56 -15.28 13.84 -4.03
C ALA A 56 -14.13 13.64 -3.03
N ASN A 57 -14.17 14.35 -1.90
CA ASN A 57 -13.25 14.17 -0.78
C ASN A 57 -14.05 14.40 0.51
N ALA A 58 -14.19 13.35 1.31
CA ALA A 58 -15.06 13.36 2.48
C ALA A 58 -14.64 12.29 3.49
N LYS A 59 -15.39 12.16 4.58
CA LYS A 59 -15.15 11.20 5.66
C LYS A 59 -16.40 10.40 5.93
N SER A 60 -16.27 9.08 6.11
CA SER A 60 -17.38 8.24 6.56
C SER A 60 -17.70 8.49 8.03
N HIS A 61 -18.94 8.20 8.40
CA HIS A 61 -19.40 8.40 9.77
C HIS A 61 -18.66 7.46 10.74
N PRO A 62 -18.06 7.95 11.84
CA PRO A 62 -17.13 7.19 12.65
C PRO A 62 -17.73 5.98 13.39
N LYS A 63 -19.04 6.00 13.66
CA LYS A 63 -19.73 4.92 14.39
C LYS A 63 -20.50 3.97 13.48
N THR A 64 -20.99 4.47 12.34
CA THR A 64 -21.90 3.71 11.47
C THR A 64 -21.23 3.32 10.15
N GLY A 65 -20.05 3.87 9.86
CA GLY A 65 -19.30 3.64 8.62
C GLY A 65 -19.98 4.21 7.38
N MET A 66 -21.11 4.91 7.54
CA MET A 66 -21.90 5.42 6.42
C MET A 66 -21.09 6.43 5.61
N TYR A 67 -21.10 6.27 4.30
CA TYR A 67 -20.49 7.20 3.36
C TYR A 67 -21.44 7.48 2.20
N SER A 68 -21.22 8.60 1.50
CA SER A 68 -21.96 8.91 0.27
C SER A 68 -21.22 9.89 -0.62
N ALA A 69 -21.34 9.75 -1.93
CA ALA A 69 -20.81 10.67 -2.92
C ALA A 69 -21.73 10.78 -4.13
N ALA A 70 -21.94 11.99 -4.62
CA ALA A 70 -22.63 12.25 -5.88
C ALA A 70 -21.62 12.16 -7.03
N LEU A 71 -21.85 11.26 -7.98
CA LEU A 71 -20.96 10.94 -9.09
C LEU A 71 -21.70 11.02 -10.42
N LYS A 72 -20.95 11.26 -11.50
CA LYS A 72 -21.52 11.23 -12.85
C LYS A 72 -21.71 9.76 -13.28
N PRO A 73 -22.81 9.42 -13.96
CA PRO A 73 -22.99 8.08 -14.49
C PRO A 73 -22.10 7.81 -15.70
N GLY A 74 -21.92 6.53 -16.05
CA GLY A 74 -21.20 6.11 -17.25
C GLY A 74 -19.69 6.32 -17.20
N ALA A 75 -19.09 6.35 -16.01
CA ALA A 75 -17.67 6.61 -15.82
C ALA A 75 -17.04 5.67 -14.78
N SER A 76 -15.73 5.47 -14.89
CA SER A 76 -14.96 4.76 -13.86
C SER A 76 -14.39 5.73 -12.84
N TYR A 77 -14.29 5.25 -11.60
CA TYR A 77 -13.74 6.00 -10.49
C TYR A 77 -12.77 5.15 -9.68
N THR A 78 -11.74 5.79 -9.14
CA THR A 78 -10.86 5.22 -8.12
C THR A 78 -11.17 5.86 -6.79
N ILE A 79 -11.44 5.04 -5.78
CA ILE A 79 -11.66 5.48 -4.40
C ILE A 79 -10.42 5.15 -3.59
N LEU A 80 -9.78 6.16 -3.03
CA LEU A 80 -8.66 6.05 -2.10
C LEU A 80 -9.21 6.14 -0.67
N PHE A 81 -9.05 5.08 0.11
CA PHE A 81 -9.33 5.10 1.55
C PHE A 81 -8.04 5.38 2.32
N ASN A 82 -8.13 6.30 3.28
CA ASN A 82 -7.03 6.63 4.18
C ASN A 82 -7.56 7.12 5.53
N GLY A 83 -6.68 7.17 6.51
CA GLY A 83 -7.03 7.62 7.86
C GLY A 83 -5.81 7.56 8.76
N PHE A 84 -5.97 8.01 10.00
CA PHE A 84 -4.88 7.90 10.97
C PHE A 84 -4.64 6.43 11.34
N ASP A 85 -5.70 5.64 11.50
CA ASP A 85 -5.67 4.23 11.89
C ASP A 85 -6.05 3.28 10.75
N ILE A 86 -5.95 3.70 9.49
CA ILE A 86 -6.38 2.92 8.32
C ILE A 86 -5.20 2.68 7.38
N VAL A 87 -5.03 1.43 6.94
CA VAL A 87 -4.11 1.08 5.86
C VAL A 87 -4.63 1.68 4.57
N LYS A 88 -3.79 2.52 3.94
CA LYS A 88 -4.14 3.17 2.67
C LYS A 88 -4.44 2.10 1.61
N SER A 89 -5.61 2.18 0.99
CA SER A 89 -6.04 1.22 -0.02
C SER A 89 -6.85 1.91 -1.11
N ARG A 90 -6.88 1.31 -2.31
CA ARG A 90 -7.65 1.81 -3.45
C ARG A 90 -8.68 0.78 -3.88
N GLN A 91 -9.84 1.26 -4.32
CA GLN A 91 -10.90 0.45 -4.91
C GLN A 91 -11.38 1.11 -6.19
N ASN A 92 -11.55 0.32 -7.24
CA ASN A 92 -12.07 0.80 -8.51
C ASN A 92 -13.55 0.45 -8.62
N ILE A 93 -14.33 1.40 -9.14
CA ILE A 93 -15.72 1.19 -9.46
C ILE A 93 -16.00 1.68 -10.87
N VAL A 94 -16.93 1.00 -11.53
CA VAL A 94 -17.50 1.45 -12.80
C VAL A 94 -18.97 1.70 -12.55
N LEU A 95 -19.44 2.89 -12.94
CA LEU A 95 -20.84 3.24 -12.86
C LEU A 95 -21.46 3.16 -14.25
N GLU A 96 -22.55 2.41 -14.38
CA GLU A 96 -23.29 2.32 -15.63
C GLU A 96 -23.90 3.69 -16.01
N PRO A 97 -24.12 3.94 -17.31
CA PRO A 97 -24.88 5.09 -17.76
C PRO A 97 -26.29 5.10 -17.14
N ALA A 98 -26.75 6.26 -16.71
CA ALA A 98 -28.08 6.47 -16.14
C ALA A 98 -28.66 7.76 -16.71
N GLU A 99 -29.93 7.72 -17.13
CA GLU A 99 -30.64 8.89 -17.68
C GLU A 99 -31.30 9.73 -16.58
N LYS A 100 -31.48 9.16 -15.38
CA LYS A 100 -32.14 9.78 -14.23
C LYS A 100 -31.28 9.62 -12.98
N TYR A 101 -31.64 10.37 -11.94
CA TYR A 101 -31.06 10.18 -10.62
C TYR A 101 -31.24 8.73 -10.16
N GLN A 102 -30.16 8.13 -9.66
CA GLN A 102 -30.16 6.77 -9.13
C GLN A 102 -29.32 6.71 -7.86
N GLU A 103 -29.75 5.90 -6.91
CA GLU A 103 -28.95 5.56 -5.74
C GLU A 103 -28.34 4.18 -5.90
N ILE A 104 -27.03 4.08 -5.73
CA ILE A 104 -26.30 2.81 -5.77
C ILE A 104 -25.75 2.56 -4.38
N THR A 105 -26.11 1.41 -3.81
CA THR A 105 -25.57 0.96 -2.52
C THR A 105 -24.40 0.02 -2.77
N LYS A 106 -23.21 0.36 -2.28
CA LYS A 106 -22.01 -0.48 -2.33
C LYS A 106 -21.26 -0.38 -1.03
N ASP A 107 -21.02 -1.50 -0.38
CA ASP A 107 -20.22 -1.53 0.85
C ASP A 107 -18.74 -1.73 0.52
N PHE A 108 -17.88 -1.21 1.39
CA PHE A 108 -16.44 -1.35 1.26
C PHE A 108 -15.82 -1.86 2.56
N THR A 109 -14.69 -2.54 2.42
CA THR A 109 -13.87 -2.97 3.54
C THR A 109 -12.53 -2.27 3.49
N VAL A 110 -12.07 -1.80 4.64
CA VAL A 110 -10.74 -1.25 4.86
C VAL A 110 -10.04 -2.05 5.96
N GLN A 111 -8.72 -1.95 6.05
CA GLN A 111 -7.97 -2.59 7.12
C GLN A 111 -7.60 -1.55 8.16
N LYS A 112 -8.14 -1.71 9.37
CA LYS A 112 -7.74 -0.88 10.52
C LYS A 112 -6.40 -1.38 11.06
N LEU A 113 -5.56 -0.44 11.49
CA LEU A 113 -4.28 -0.69 12.14
C LEU A 113 -4.53 -1.19 13.56
N TYR A 114 -3.89 -2.31 13.92
CA TYR A 114 -3.88 -2.86 15.26
C TYR A 114 -2.45 -3.21 15.68
N THR A 115 -2.18 -3.17 16.97
CA THR A 115 -0.86 -3.47 17.54
C THR A 115 -0.37 -4.86 17.09
N GLY A 116 0.86 -4.93 16.60
CA GLY A 116 1.48 -6.17 16.12
C GLY A 116 1.14 -6.54 14.67
N MET A 117 0.26 -5.78 13.99
CA MET A 117 -0.03 -6.00 12.58
C MET A 117 1.24 -5.85 11.73
N GLU A 118 1.58 -6.87 10.93
CA GLU A 118 2.66 -6.81 9.94
C GLU A 118 2.20 -5.96 8.73
N LEU A 119 2.95 -4.90 8.44
CA LEU A 119 2.69 -4.01 7.29
C LEU A 119 3.52 -4.42 6.09
N TYR A 120 4.80 -4.75 6.32
CA TYR A 120 5.73 -5.17 5.28
C TYR A 120 6.65 -6.26 5.80
N SER A 121 6.99 -7.21 4.92
CA SER A 121 8.03 -8.20 5.15
C SER A 121 8.80 -8.40 3.85
N ILE A 122 10.04 -7.91 3.82
CA ILE A 122 10.79 -7.74 2.58
C ILE A 122 12.27 -8.09 2.76
N LYS A 123 12.90 -8.47 1.65
CA LYS A 123 14.36 -8.59 1.56
C LYS A 123 14.95 -7.20 1.34
N ALA A 124 15.37 -6.58 2.44
CA ALA A 124 15.88 -5.20 2.40
C ALA A 124 17.34 -5.09 2.01
N PHE A 125 18.12 -6.12 2.26
CA PHE A 125 19.55 -6.14 2.00
C PHE A 125 19.92 -7.37 1.19
N GLU A 126 20.91 -7.21 0.33
CA GLU A 126 21.62 -8.32 -0.28
C GLU A 126 22.56 -8.97 0.74
N TYR A 127 22.93 -10.23 0.48
CA TYR A 127 23.84 -10.99 1.36
C TYR A 127 25.13 -10.20 1.59
N THR A 128 25.49 -9.95 2.85
CA THR A 128 26.64 -9.12 3.28
C THR A 128 26.59 -7.64 2.87
N GLY A 129 25.56 -7.21 2.16
CA GLY A 129 25.37 -5.83 1.71
C GLY A 129 24.70 -4.95 2.78
N ASN A 130 24.90 -3.64 2.68
CA ASN A 130 24.26 -2.64 3.54
C ASN A 130 23.37 -1.64 2.77
N THR A 131 23.23 -1.83 1.47
CA THR A 131 22.39 -0.99 0.61
C THR A 131 20.96 -1.50 0.62
N LEU A 132 20.01 -0.59 0.84
CA LEU A 132 18.59 -0.90 0.83
C LEU A 132 18.10 -1.23 -0.59
N SER A 133 17.28 -2.26 -0.73
CA SER A 133 16.60 -2.57 -1.99
C SER A 133 15.58 -1.47 -2.34
N PRO A 134 15.29 -1.24 -3.64
CA PRO A 134 14.30 -0.24 -4.07
C PRO A 134 12.92 -0.43 -3.43
N GLU A 135 12.49 -1.68 -3.30
CA GLU A 135 11.24 -2.06 -2.62
C GLU A 135 11.24 -1.62 -1.14
N SER A 136 12.37 -1.77 -0.46
CA SER A 136 12.50 -1.35 0.94
C SER A 136 12.54 0.14 1.12
N ILE A 137 13.15 0.86 0.19
CA ILE A 137 13.10 2.33 0.17
C ILE A 137 11.65 2.80 0.02
N GLN A 138 10.87 2.18 -0.88
CA GLN A 138 9.46 2.51 -1.04
C GLN A 138 8.65 2.23 0.23
N ALA A 139 8.76 1.02 0.79
CA ALA A 139 8.06 0.64 2.02
C ALA A 139 8.42 1.58 3.19
N LEU A 140 9.70 1.89 3.40
CA LEU A 140 10.14 2.80 4.45
C LEU A 140 9.64 4.24 4.24
N ASN A 141 9.52 4.70 2.99
CA ASN A 141 8.93 6.00 2.68
C ASN A 141 7.42 6.04 2.93
N ASP A 142 6.69 4.98 2.61
CA ASP A 142 5.27 4.86 2.93
C ASP A 142 5.06 4.97 4.46
N ILE A 143 5.89 4.27 5.23
CA ILE A 143 5.89 4.35 6.70
C ILE A 143 6.28 5.74 7.20
N LYS A 144 7.28 6.39 6.58
CA LYS A 144 7.65 7.77 6.90
C LYS A 144 6.47 8.72 6.71
N GLU A 145 5.70 8.58 5.65
CA GLU A 145 4.48 9.35 5.43
C GLU A 145 3.41 9.06 6.47
N MET A 146 3.18 7.79 6.80
CA MET A 146 2.24 7.38 7.84
C MET A 146 2.60 8.03 9.19
N LEU A 147 3.88 8.00 9.59
CA LEU A 147 4.37 8.62 10.83
C LEU A 147 4.28 10.15 10.84
N LYS A 148 4.36 10.80 9.68
CA LYS A 148 4.16 12.25 9.54
C LYS A 148 2.69 12.64 9.72
N LYS A 149 1.78 11.84 9.15
CA LYS A 149 0.33 12.10 9.17
C LYS A 149 -0.32 11.66 10.49
N ASN A 150 0.17 10.59 11.12
CA ASN A 150 -0.34 10.11 12.40
C ASN A 150 0.66 10.38 13.54
N ARG A 151 0.28 11.25 14.48
CA ARG A 151 1.12 11.62 15.63
C ARG A 151 1.21 10.52 16.70
N ASN A 152 0.24 9.61 16.74
CA ASN A 152 0.11 8.60 17.79
C ASN A 152 0.46 7.19 17.31
N LEU A 153 0.77 7.03 16.01
CA LEU A 153 1.22 5.77 15.46
C LEU A 153 2.66 5.48 15.93
N SER A 154 2.84 4.32 16.54
CA SER A 154 4.14 3.71 16.75
C SER A 154 4.35 2.61 15.71
N ILE A 155 5.59 2.44 15.26
CA ILE A 155 6.03 1.43 14.31
C ILE A 155 7.21 0.68 14.93
N LYS A 156 7.20 -0.64 14.77
CA LYS A 156 8.27 -1.53 15.15
C LYS A 156 8.92 -2.10 13.90
N ILE A 157 10.21 -1.81 13.73
CA ILE A 157 11.04 -2.39 12.68
C ILE A 157 11.90 -3.48 13.29
N THR A 158 11.83 -4.68 12.73
CA THR A 158 12.68 -5.82 13.10
C THR A 158 13.62 -6.13 11.95
N LEU A 159 14.92 -5.99 12.21
CA LEU A 159 15.99 -6.39 11.31
C LEU A 159 16.36 -7.85 11.63
N LEU A 160 16.31 -8.70 10.61
CA LEU A 160 16.67 -10.09 10.73
C LEU A 160 17.97 -10.40 9.98
N PRO A 161 18.77 -11.39 10.45
CA PRO A 161 19.98 -11.80 9.78
C PRO A 161 19.80 -12.37 8.39
N ASP A 162 20.89 -12.32 7.62
CA ASP A 162 20.91 -12.91 6.30
C ASP A 162 20.81 -14.43 6.37
N ILE A 163 20.17 -14.99 5.37
CA ILE A 163 20.21 -16.43 5.12
C ILE A 163 21.38 -16.70 4.19
N THR A 164 22.25 -17.63 4.60
CA THR A 164 23.40 -18.01 3.79
C THR A 164 22.94 -18.55 2.44
N PRO A 165 23.49 -18.04 1.32
CA PRO A 165 23.21 -18.65 0.05
C PRO A 165 23.77 -20.07 0.03
N PRO A 166 23.11 -21.01 -0.66
CA PRO A 166 23.65 -22.34 -0.82
C PRO A 166 25.06 -22.29 -1.42
N PRO A 167 25.96 -23.21 -1.02
CA PRO A 167 27.27 -23.31 -1.63
C PRO A 167 27.13 -23.40 -3.16
N VAL A 168 27.69 -22.44 -3.87
CA VAL A 168 27.76 -22.51 -5.33
C VAL A 168 28.73 -23.64 -5.66
N HIS A 169 28.21 -24.78 -6.11
CA HIS A 169 29.05 -25.82 -6.71
C HIS A 169 29.58 -25.28 -8.04
N ILE A 170 30.70 -24.57 -8.00
CA ILE A 170 31.48 -24.28 -9.20
C ILE A 170 32.00 -25.63 -9.67
N ALA A 171 31.40 -26.18 -10.73
CA ALA A 171 31.94 -27.37 -11.38
C ALA A 171 33.41 -27.06 -11.73
N ALA A 172 34.34 -27.77 -11.08
CA ALA A 172 35.76 -27.59 -11.37
C ALA A 172 36.00 -27.76 -12.88
N PRO A 173 36.87 -26.93 -13.50
CA PRO A 173 37.18 -27.09 -14.91
C PRO A 173 37.74 -28.50 -15.14
N VAL A 174 37.09 -29.26 -16.03
CA VAL A 174 37.50 -30.62 -16.41
C VAL A 174 38.86 -30.54 -17.10
N ILE A 175 39.95 -30.78 -16.36
CA ILE A 175 41.26 -31.05 -16.95
C ILE A 175 41.17 -32.44 -17.58
N LYS A 176 41.04 -32.51 -18.90
CA LYS A 176 41.11 -33.76 -19.67
C LYS A 176 42.55 -34.26 -19.68
N SER A 177 42.94 -35.08 -18.71
CA SER A 177 44.12 -35.93 -18.83
C SER A 177 43.78 -37.18 -19.67
N LYS A 178 44.59 -37.47 -20.69
CA LYS A 178 44.48 -38.65 -21.55
C LYS A 178 44.69 -39.94 -20.73
N LYS A 179 43.77 -40.88 -20.92
CA LYS A 179 43.61 -42.20 -20.28
C LYS A 179 44.76 -43.18 -20.62
N LYS A 180 45.21 -43.98 -19.63
CA LYS A 180 45.39 -45.44 -19.81
C LYS A 180 45.37 -46.18 -18.46
N GLY A 181 44.32 -46.99 -18.23
CA GLY A 181 44.32 -48.05 -17.21
C GLY A 181 43.24 -47.98 -16.13
N LYS A 182 42.18 -48.81 -16.30
CA LYS A 182 41.24 -49.44 -15.34
C LYS A 182 40.83 -48.82 -13.98
N ASN A 183 39.52 -48.92 -13.75
CA ASN A 183 38.74 -49.05 -12.49
C ASN A 183 38.67 -47.88 -11.50
N GLU A 184 37.55 -47.15 -11.51
CA GLU A 184 36.43 -47.22 -10.55
C GLU A 184 35.43 -46.13 -10.94
N VAL A 185 34.12 -46.42 -10.88
CA VAL A 185 33.08 -45.41 -11.10
C VAL A 185 32.98 -44.62 -9.79
N PRO A 186 33.30 -43.31 -9.75
CA PRO A 186 33.02 -42.51 -8.56
C PRO A 186 31.50 -42.35 -8.51
N VAL A 187 30.86 -43.02 -7.56
CA VAL A 187 29.48 -42.66 -7.18
C VAL A 187 29.56 -41.23 -6.66
N PRO A 188 28.82 -40.26 -7.23
CA PRO A 188 28.76 -38.93 -6.64
C PRO A 188 28.11 -39.11 -5.27
N VAL A 189 28.89 -38.87 -4.20
CA VAL A 189 28.34 -38.73 -2.85
C VAL A 189 27.47 -37.48 -2.89
N ALA A 190 26.16 -37.69 -3.02
CA ALA A 190 25.19 -36.64 -2.83
C ALA A 190 25.31 -36.20 -1.37
N SER A 191 25.94 -35.05 -1.13
CA SER A 191 25.90 -34.40 0.18
C SER A 191 24.43 -34.20 0.55
N PRO A 192 24.02 -34.50 1.80
CA PRO A 192 22.65 -34.26 2.23
C PRO A 192 22.30 -32.80 1.99
N ILE A 193 21.11 -32.54 1.43
CA ILE A 193 20.56 -31.18 1.34
C ILE A 193 20.41 -30.67 2.78
N GLN A 194 21.43 -29.96 3.28
CA GLN A 194 21.34 -29.22 4.54
C GLN A 194 20.23 -28.19 4.35
N ASN A 195 19.23 -28.15 5.25
CA ASN A 195 18.16 -27.17 5.21
C ASN A 195 18.75 -25.75 5.08
N GLN A 196 18.66 -25.16 3.88
CA GLN A 196 19.43 -23.98 3.45
C GLN A 196 18.89 -22.64 3.98
N ASN A 197 18.03 -22.68 4.98
CA ASN A 197 17.32 -21.50 5.51
C ASN A 197 17.68 -21.23 6.96
N VAL A 198 18.97 -21.34 7.31
CA VAL A 198 19.45 -20.96 8.65
C VAL A 198 19.97 -19.54 8.59
N ARG A 199 19.47 -18.68 9.48
CA ARG A 199 19.99 -17.33 9.69
C ARG A 199 21.32 -17.41 10.41
N ASN A 200 22.37 -16.81 9.85
CA ASN A 200 23.67 -16.73 10.50
C ASN A 200 23.74 -15.48 11.37
N GLU A 201 24.51 -15.52 12.46
CA GLU A 201 24.80 -14.30 13.24
C GLU A 201 25.47 -13.25 12.34
N ILE A 202 24.88 -12.06 12.25
CA ILE A 202 25.43 -10.95 11.47
C ILE A 202 26.61 -10.36 12.24
N ASP A 203 27.63 -9.92 11.51
CA ASP A 203 28.64 -9.00 12.03
C ASP A 203 27.96 -7.77 12.69
N PRO A 204 28.31 -7.43 13.95
CA PRO A 204 27.73 -6.28 14.64
C PRO A 204 27.96 -4.96 13.89
N THR A 205 29.09 -4.83 13.16
CA THR A 205 29.41 -3.63 12.38
C THR A 205 28.50 -3.49 11.15
N LEU A 206 28.24 -4.59 10.43
CA LEU A 206 27.31 -4.61 9.30
C LEU A 206 25.88 -4.32 9.78
N THR A 207 25.50 -4.89 10.92
CA THR A 207 24.19 -4.63 11.54
C THR A 207 24.02 -3.14 11.85
N ALA A 208 25.01 -2.51 12.48
CA ALA A 208 24.98 -1.08 12.77
C ALA A 208 24.83 -0.25 11.49
N SER A 209 25.60 -0.57 10.44
CA SER A 209 25.51 0.12 9.14
C SER A 209 24.12 0.00 8.51
N ARG A 210 23.49 -1.18 8.58
CA ARG A 210 22.11 -1.39 8.09
C ARG A 210 21.08 -0.61 8.89
N VAL A 211 21.24 -0.55 10.21
CA VAL A 211 20.39 0.26 11.10
C VAL A 211 20.49 1.73 10.74
N ASP A 212 21.69 2.24 10.48
CA ASP A 212 21.91 3.64 10.08
C ASP A 212 21.30 3.93 8.70
N ALA A 213 21.42 3.00 7.75
CA ALA A 213 20.76 3.11 6.45
C ALA A 213 19.23 3.25 6.59
N ILE A 214 18.60 2.44 7.45
CA ILE A 214 17.16 2.53 7.73
C ILE A 214 16.83 3.88 8.41
N LYS A 215 17.57 4.27 9.45
CA LYS A 215 17.34 5.52 10.19
C LYS A 215 17.44 6.75 9.29
N SER A 216 18.35 6.74 8.32
CA SER A 216 18.55 7.86 7.38
C SER A 216 17.29 8.20 6.58
N ILE A 217 16.44 7.21 6.28
CA ILE A 217 15.16 7.43 5.57
C ILE A 217 14.21 8.26 6.43
N PHE A 218 14.21 8.10 7.75
CA PHE A 218 13.29 8.78 8.66
C PHE A 218 13.72 10.18 9.10
N THR A 219 14.79 10.72 8.51
CA THR A 219 15.19 12.11 8.71
C THR A 219 14.03 13.08 8.45
N GLY A 220 13.84 14.03 9.37
CA GLY A 220 12.75 15.02 9.33
C GLY A 220 11.41 14.56 9.91
N VAL A 221 11.30 13.35 10.47
CA VAL A 221 10.13 12.94 11.26
C VAL A 221 10.27 13.45 12.70
N LYS A 222 9.28 14.23 13.16
CA LYS A 222 9.26 14.74 14.55
C LYS A 222 9.00 13.61 15.54
N ASN A 223 9.70 13.65 16.69
CA ASN A 223 9.60 12.69 17.80
C ASN A 223 9.84 11.23 17.35
N LEU A 224 10.80 11.01 16.45
CA LEU A 224 11.06 9.71 15.85
C LEU A 224 11.30 8.61 16.89
N ASP A 225 12.09 8.88 17.94
CA ASP A 225 12.42 7.87 18.97
C ASP A 225 11.20 7.34 19.72
N SER A 226 10.16 8.16 19.88
CA SER A 226 8.90 7.74 20.49
C SER A 226 7.99 6.95 19.54
N LYS A 227 8.21 7.09 18.23
CA LYS A 227 7.35 6.55 17.17
C LYS A 227 7.95 5.34 16.47
N LEU A 228 9.27 5.17 16.51
CA LEU A 228 9.97 4.12 15.80
C LEU A 228 10.84 3.33 16.76
N LYS A 229 10.47 2.08 17.00
CA LYS A 229 11.29 1.12 17.74
C LYS A 229 11.99 0.23 16.71
N LEU A 230 13.31 0.32 16.61
CA LEU A 230 14.10 -0.57 15.76
C LEU A 230 14.80 -1.61 16.65
N GLN A 231 14.63 -2.89 16.31
CA GLN A 231 15.27 -4.00 17.00
C GLN A 231 15.92 -4.95 15.99
N THR A 232 16.98 -5.62 16.42
CA THR A 232 17.58 -6.74 15.68
C THR A 232 17.18 -8.03 16.38
N GLU A 233 16.66 -9.00 15.65
CA GLU A 233 16.22 -10.27 16.21
C GLU A 233 16.89 -11.41 15.45
N ASN A 234 17.58 -12.30 16.18
CA ASN A 234 18.14 -13.51 15.60
C ASN A 234 17.16 -14.66 15.86
N ARG A 235 16.19 -14.80 14.96
CA ARG A 235 15.15 -15.82 15.03
C ARG A 235 14.95 -16.46 13.67
N ASN A 236 14.81 -17.78 13.66
CA ASN A 236 14.29 -18.50 12.51
C ASN A 236 12.76 -18.44 12.52
N ASP A 237 12.17 -18.02 11.41
CA ASP A 237 10.73 -18.03 11.17
C ASP A 237 10.48 -18.61 9.76
N PRO A 238 9.88 -19.80 9.64
CA PRO A 238 9.66 -20.44 8.34
C PRO A 238 8.98 -19.55 7.29
N LYS A 239 8.06 -18.66 7.71
CA LYS A 239 7.34 -17.73 6.82
C LYS A 239 8.31 -16.73 6.20
N HIS A 240 9.17 -16.13 7.01
CA HIS A 240 10.09 -15.07 6.58
C HIS A 240 11.39 -15.63 6.00
N ASP A 241 11.79 -16.81 6.44
CA ASP A 241 13.03 -17.46 6.01
C ASP A 241 12.91 -18.02 4.60
N ALA A 242 11.75 -18.58 4.24
CA ALA A 242 11.48 -19.04 2.88
C ALA A 242 11.60 -17.90 1.85
N LEU A 243 11.22 -16.67 2.24
CA LEU A 243 11.29 -15.48 1.40
C LEU A 243 12.62 -14.72 1.53
N LYS A 244 13.53 -15.17 2.42
CA LYS A 244 14.80 -14.50 2.74
C LYS A 244 14.60 -13.05 3.17
N ASN A 245 13.49 -12.77 3.86
CA ASN A 245 13.18 -11.43 4.32
C ASN A 245 14.16 -11.04 5.43
N THR A 246 14.72 -9.85 5.31
CA THR A 246 15.67 -9.28 6.28
C THR A 246 15.07 -8.10 7.03
N LEU A 247 13.92 -7.59 6.61
CA LEU A 247 13.23 -6.49 7.26
C LEU A 247 11.74 -6.80 7.44
N ILE A 248 11.26 -6.67 8.68
CA ILE A 248 9.84 -6.75 9.01
C ILE A 248 9.42 -5.42 9.62
N ILE A 249 8.35 -4.85 9.11
CA ILE A 249 7.74 -3.63 9.63
C ILE A 249 6.37 -3.97 10.17
N SER A 250 6.13 -3.63 11.43
CA SER A 250 4.88 -3.91 12.13
C SER A 250 4.38 -2.68 12.87
N VAL A 251 3.07 -2.64 13.10
CA VAL A 251 2.45 -1.61 13.94
C VAL A 251 2.89 -1.83 15.38
N GLY A 252 3.48 -0.79 15.98
CA GLY A 252 3.86 -0.76 17.38
C GLY A 252 2.63 -0.54 18.27
N GLU A 253 2.86 -0.06 19.50
CA GLU A 253 1.76 0.30 20.40
C GLU A 253 0.95 1.45 19.80
N VAL A 254 -0.33 1.22 19.56
CA VAL A 254 -1.27 2.28 19.19
C VAL A 254 -1.78 2.92 20.47
N LYS A 255 -1.28 4.12 20.82
CA LYS A 255 -1.87 4.91 21.90
C LYS A 255 -3.23 5.41 21.43
N SER A 256 -4.30 4.85 22.00
CA SER A 256 -5.67 5.31 21.74
C SER A 256 -5.79 6.78 22.18
N LEU A 257 -6.47 7.60 21.38
CA LEU A 257 -6.80 8.99 21.74
C LEU A 257 -7.90 9.07 22.82
N PHE A 258 -8.49 7.93 23.18
CA PHE A 258 -9.66 7.83 24.06
C PHE A 258 -9.37 7.03 25.34
N GLU A 259 -8.10 6.77 25.64
CA GLU A 259 -7.65 6.33 26.96
C GLU A 259 -6.91 7.46 27.69
#